data_AF-A0A969NYY5-F1
#
_entry.id   AF-A0A969NYY5-F1
#
_cell.length_a   1.000
_cell.length_b   1.000
_cell.length_c   1.000
_cell.angle_alpha   90.00
_cell.angle_beta   90.00
_cell.angle_gamma   90.00
#
_symmetry.space_group_name_H-M   'P 1'
#
loop_
_entity.id
_entity.type
_entity.pdbx_description
1 polymer ?
#
loop_
_entity_poly.entity_id
_entity_poly.type
_entity_poly.pdbx_seq_one_letter_code
_entity_poly.pdbx_strand_id
1 'polypeptide(L)'
;MTTPRPLVIFIDEIDALSNQVLLSVLHQIRDGYGGRPHAFPWSLALVGVRDVQDYKVASGGSERLNTSSPFHIQAESLTLANFTAEEVTTRYEQHTTETGQVFTP
;
A
#
# COMPACT_ATOMS: atom_id res chain seq x y z
N MET A 1 -10.97 -2.13 -23.15
CA MET A 1 -10.56 -0.75 -23.49
C MET A 1 -9.07 -0.66 -23.20
N THR A 2 -8.22 -0.59 -24.22
CA THR A 2 -6.76 -0.55 -24.05
C THR A 2 -6.32 0.90 -23.87
N THR A 3 -5.87 1.25 -22.67
CA THR A 3 -5.33 2.58 -22.38
C THR A 3 -3.96 2.69 -23.06
N PRO A 4 -3.69 3.74 -23.86
CA PRO A 4 -2.41 3.86 -24.59
C PRO A 4 -1.21 4.19 -23.68
N ARG A 5 -1.44 4.46 -22.39
CA ARG A 5 -0.40 4.77 -21.40
C ARG A 5 -0.43 3.77 -20.24
N PRO A 6 0.74 3.42 -19.66
CA PRO A 6 0.82 2.59 -18.47
C PRO A 6 -0.04 3.15 -17.33
N LEU A 7 -0.94 2.32 -16.80
CA LEU A 7 -1.80 2.66 -15.66
C LEU A 7 -1.12 2.19 -14.37
N VAL A 8 -0.87 3.12 -13.46
CA VAL A 8 -0.44 2.84 -12.09
C VAL A 8 -1.56 3.22 -11.14
N ILE A 9 -1.94 2.31 -10.24
CA ILE A 9 -2.98 2.55 -9.22
C ILE A 9 -2.32 2.60 -7.85
N PHE A 10 -2.69 3.60 -7.05
CA PHE A 10 -2.37 3.70 -5.63
C PHE A 10 -3.68 3.53 -4.84
N ILE A 11 -3.68 2.60 -3.89
CA ILE A 11 -4.79 2.40 -2.95
C ILE A 11 -4.25 2.74 -1.57
N ASP A 12 -4.75 3.83 -1.00
CA ASP A 12 -4.39 4.29 0.34
C ASP A 12 -5.35 3.71 1.39
N GLU A 13 -4.89 3.67 2.64
CA GLU A 13 -5.60 3.12 3.80
C GLU A 13 -6.18 1.70 3.54
N ILE A 14 -5.45 0.86 2.80
CA ILE A 14 -5.90 -0.52 2.54
C ILE A 14 -6.09 -1.31 3.85
N ASP A 15 -5.38 -0.90 4.89
CA ASP A 15 -5.46 -1.43 6.24
C ASP A 15 -6.75 -1.06 6.98
N ALA A 16 -7.53 -0.09 6.48
CA ALA A 16 -8.89 0.18 6.95
C ALA A 16 -9.87 -0.94 6.58
N LEU A 17 -9.56 -1.76 5.57
CA LEU A 17 -10.39 -2.91 5.20
C LEU A 17 -10.29 -4.02 6.24
N SER A 18 -11.44 -4.51 6.69
CA SER A 18 -11.52 -5.60 7.66
C SER A 18 -11.21 -6.96 7.02
N ASN A 19 -10.55 -7.86 7.76
CA ASN A 19 -9.95 -9.14 7.33
C ASN A 19 -10.56 -9.81 6.07
N GLN A 20 -11.87 -10.13 6.06
CA GLN A 20 -12.50 -10.82 4.92
C GLN A 20 -12.59 -9.98 3.65
N VAL A 21 -12.80 -8.67 3.79
CA VAL A 21 -12.86 -7.72 2.67
C VAL A 21 -11.46 -7.54 2.07
N LEU A 22 -10.45 -7.37 2.92
CA LEU A 22 -9.06 -7.25 2.49
C LEU A 22 -8.61 -8.50 1.72
N LEU A 23 -8.90 -9.70 2.25
CA LEU A 23 -8.57 -10.96 1.57
C LEU A 23 -9.26 -11.08 0.20
N SER A 24 -10.54 -10.68 0.11
CA SER A 24 -11.27 -10.67 -1.17
C SER A 24 -10.63 -9.72 -2.19
N VAL A 25 -10.23 -8.53 -1.76
CA VAL A 25 -9.55 -7.54 -2.62
C VAL A 25 -8.20 -8.08 -3.10
N LEU A 26 -7.39 -8.67 -2.21
CA LEU A 26 -6.10 -9.27 -2.58
C LEU A 26 -6.26 -10.42 -3.56
N HIS A 27 -7.28 -11.27 -3.41
CA HIS A 27 -7.58 -12.32 -4.39
C HIS A 27 -7.93 -11.74 -5.76
N GLN A 28 -8.77 -10.71 -5.83
CA GLN A 28 -9.11 -10.07 -7.10
C GLN A 28 -7.88 -9.44 -7.77
N ILE A 29 -6.98 -8.82 -7.00
CA ILE A 29 -5.71 -8.29 -7.49
C ILE A 29 -4.82 -9.41 -8.04
N ARG A 30 -4.76 -10.55 -7.35
CA ARG A 30 -3.99 -11.73 -7.79
C ARG A 30 -4.52 -12.28 -9.10
N ASP A 31 -5.83 -12.47 -9.19
CA ASP A 31 -6.48 -13.03 -10.38
C ASP A 31 -6.29 -12.09 -11.58
N GLY A 32 -6.30 -10.77 -11.33
CA GLY A 32 -5.99 -9.75 -12.34
C GLY A 32 -4.51 -9.68 -12.74
N TYR A 33 -3.57 -10.16 -11.92
CA TYR A 33 -2.12 -10.06 -12.18
C TYR A 33 -1.73 -10.63 -13.55
N GLY A 34 -2.30 -11.77 -13.94
CA GLY A 34 -2.02 -12.41 -15.23
C GLY A 34 -2.55 -11.65 -16.45
N GLY A 35 -3.47 -10.69 -16.24
CA GLY A 35 -4.09 -9.88 -17.29
C GLY A 35 -3.29 -8.63 -17.68
N ARG A 36 -2.14 -8.37 -17.05
CA ARG A 36 -1.30 -7.22 -17.38
C ARG A 36 -0.67 -7.34 -18.78
N PRO A 37 -0.52 -6.24 -19.53
CA PRO A 37 -1.05 -4.89 -19.30
C PRO A 37 -2.43 -4.64 -19.92
N HIS A 38 -3.06 -5.64 -20.54
CA HIS A 38 -4.23 -5.45 -21.42
C HIS A 38 -5.56 -5.34 -20.65
N ALA A 39 -5.67 -6.01 -19.51
CA ALA A 39 -6.88 -6.09 -18.68
C ALA A 39 -6.62 -5.73 -17.20
N PHE A 40 -5.39 -5.35 -16.84
CA PHE A 40 -5.01 -5.01 -15.47
C PHE A 40 -3.93 -3.91 -15.44
N PRO A 41 -3.88 -3.06 -14.40
CA PRO A 41 -2.86 -2.01 -14.25
C PRO A 41 -1.44 -2.55 -14.34
N TRP A 42 -0.53 -1.71 -14.85
CA TRP A 42 0.89 -2.04 -14.98
C TRP A 42 1.53 -2.25 -13.60
N SER A 43 1.22 -1.34 -12.67
CA SER A 43 1.67 -1.39 -11.29
C SER A 43 0.53 -1.03 -10.34
N LEU A 44 0.56 -1.63 -9.16
CA LEU A 44 -0.36 -1.36 -8.07
C LEU A 44 0.47 -1.14 -6.80
N ALA A 45 0.23 -0.03 -6.11
CA ALA A 45 0.78 0.24 -4.80
C ALA A 45 -0.36 0.17 -3.76
N LEU A 46 -0.19 -0.68 -2.76
CA LEU A 46 -1.07 -0.77 -1.60
C LEU A 46 -0.36 -0.03 -0.46
N VAL A 47 -1.00 1.00 0.08
CA VAL A 47 -0.47 1.85 1.14
C VAL A 47 -1.34 1.67 2.38
N GLY A 48 -0.70 1.51 3.52
CA GLY A 48 -1.34 1.35 4.83
C GLY A 48 -0.32 1.45 5.94
N VAL A 49 -0.79 1.61 7.18
CA VAL A 49 0.06 1.74 8.38
C VAL A 49 0.66 0.38 8.77
N ARG A 50 -0.05 -0.71 8.45
CA ARG A 50 0.39 -2.09 8.70
C ARG A 50 0.83 -2.75 7.40
N ASP A 51 1.91 -3.51 7.45
CA ASP A 51 2.31 -4.34 6.31
C ASP A 51 1.23 -5.42 6.08
N VAL A 52 0.90 -5.65 4.82
CA VAL A 52 0.00 -6.71 4.37
C VAL A 52 0.50 -8.09 4.85
N GLN A 53 1.80 -8.25 5.11
CA GLN A 53 2.37 -9.45 5.72
C GLN A 53 1.96 -9.68 7.18
N ASP A 54 1.77 -8.63 7.98
CA ASP A 54 1.31 -8.75 9.37
C ASP A 54 -0.13 -9.26 9.46
N TYR A 55 -0.93 -9.03 8.41
CA TYR A 55 -2.26 -9.59 8.30
C TYR A 55 -2.27 -11.12 8.19
N LYS A 56 -1.23 -11.73 7.61
CA LYS A 56 -1.10 -13.21 7.53
C LYS A 56 -1.08 -13.84 8.92
N VAL A 57 -0.43 -13.17 9.86
CA VAL A 57 -0.28 -13.61 11.26
C VAL A 57 -1.58 -13.36 12.02
N ALA A 58 -2.21 -12.21 11.84
CA ALA A 58 -3.45 -11.84 12.53
C ALA A 58 -4.70 -12.62 12.05
N SER A 59 -4.74 -13.05 10.79
CA SER A 59 -5.90 -13.76 10.23
C SER A 59 -5.93 -15.26 10.55
N GLY A 60 -5.08 -15.75 11.46
CA GLY A 60 -5.04 -17.18 11.84
C GLY A 60 -4.56 -18.10 10.71
N GLY A 61 -3.81 -17.55 9.75
CA GLY A 61 -3.21 -18.33 8.66
C GLY A 61 -2.11 -19.23 9.20
N SER A 62 -2.48 -20.45 9.55
CA SER A 62 -1.58 -21.55 9.95
C SER A 62 -0.28 -21.56 9.13
N GLU A 63 0.85 -21.88 9.78
CA GLU A 63 2.20 -22.18 9.23
C GLU A 63 2.23 -23.22 8.09
N ARG A 64 1.09 -23.69 7.60
CA ARG A 64 0.94 -24.83 6.69
C ARG A 64 0.16 -24.46 5.43
N LEU A 65 0.75 -23.63 4.58
CA LEU A 65 0.38 -23.59 3.17
C LEU A 65 1.63 -23.56 2.31
N ASN A 66 2.13 -24.76 1.99
CA ASN A 66 3.06 -25.05 0.88
C ASN A 66 2.40 -24.84 -0.50
N THR A 67 1.49 -23.87 -0.61
CA THR A 67 0.74 -23.53 -1.82
C THR A 67 0.64 -22.01 -1.91
N SER A 68 1.24 -21.45 -2.97
CA SER A 68 1.28 -20.04 -3.36
C SER A 68 0.32 -19.12 -2.61
N SER A 69 0.85 -18.47 -1.58
CA SER A 69 0.16 -17.51 -0.73
C SER A 69 -0.45 -16.38 -1.58
N PRO A 70 -1.69 -15.93 -1.32
CA PRO A 70 -2.29 -14.80 -2.04
C PRO A 70 -1.55 -13.49 -1.80
N PHE A 71 -0.57 -13.48 -0.90
CA PHE A 71 0.32 -12.38 -0.61
C PHE A 71 1.56 -12.36 -1.53
N HIS A 72 1.77 -13.40 -2.36
CA HIS A 72 2.87 -13.48 -3.32
C HIS A 72 2.55 -12.71 -4.62
N ILE A 73 1.96 -11.52 -4.48
CA ILE A 73 1.72 -10.55 -5.57
C ILE A 73 2.63 -9.33 -5.39
N GLN A 74 3.27 -9.22 -4.23
CA GLN A 74 4.10 -8.09 -3.85
C GLN A 74 5.50 -8.27 -4.45
N ALA A 75 5.86 -7.39 -5.39
CA ALA A 75 7.21 -7.32 -5.93
C ALA A 75 8.20 -6.72 -4.91
N GLU A 76 7.74 -5.78 -4.09
CA GLU A 76 8.53 -5.08 -3.08
C GLU A 76 7.62 -4.58 -1.94
N SER A 77 8.07 -4.68 -0.69
CA SER A 77 7.46 -3.98 0.46
C SER A 77 8.32 -2.79 0.81
N LEU A 78 7.80 -1.60 0.56
CA LEU A 78 8.46 -0.34 0.89
C LEU A 78 7.91 0.15 2.22
N THR A 79 8.78 0.23 3.23
CA THR A 79 8.43 0.83 4.52
C THR A 79 8.92 2.28 4.53
N LEU A 80 8.02 3.21 4.88
CA LEU A 80 8.38 4.59 5.13
C LEU A 80 8.74 4.73 6.62
N ALA A 81 9.96 5.18 6.90
CA ALA A 81 10.38 5.47 8.26
C ALA A 81 9.64 6.70 8.81
N ASN A 82 9.51 6.75 10.14
CA ASN A 82 9.06 7.96 10.82
C ASN A 82 10.04 9.11 10.56
N PHE A 83 9.52 10.34 10.52
CA PHE A 83 10.35 11.52 10.36
C PHE A 83 11.28 11.72 11.55
N THR A 84 12.49 12.17 11.26
CA THR A 84 13.42 12.66 12.27
C THR A 84 12.95 14.02 12.81
N ALA A 85 13.45 14.42 13.98
CA ALA A 85 13.15 15.73 14.54
C ALA A 85 13.52 16.87 13.56
N GLU A 86 14.63 16.74 12.84
CA GLU A 86 15.10 17.71 11.84
C GLU A 86 14.16 17.80 10.62
N GLU A 87 13.68 16.66 10.13
CA GLU A 87 12.70 16.60 9.04
C GLU A 87 11.33 17.15 9.44
N VAL A 88 10.96 17.00 10.72
CA VAL A 88 9.75 17.61 11.27
C VAL A 88 9.89 19.14 11.33
N THR A 89 11.01 19.65 11.83
CA THR A 89 11.31 21.09 11.82
C THR A 89 11.27 21.66 10.40
N THR A 90 11.92 21.00 9.45
CA THR A 90 11.93 21.41 8.03
C THR A 90 10.51 21.48 7.45
N ARG A 91 9.63 20.52 7.79
CA ARG A 91 8.23 20.55 7.36
C ARG A 91 7.43 21.68 7.99
N TYR A 92 7.66 22.00 9.26
CA TYR A 92 7.01 23.14 9.89
C TYR A 92 7.44 24.47 9.26
N GLU A 93 8.72 24.60 8.90
CA GLU A 93 9.23 25.76 8.16
C GLU A 93 8.60 25.86 6.76
N GLN A 94 8.52 24.74 6.03
CA GLN A 94 7.86 24.70 4.73
C GLN A 94 6.38 25.09 4.84
N HIS A 95 5.65 24.53 5.81
CA HIS A 95 4.25 24.88 6.05
C HIS A 95 4.09 26.36 6.38
N THR A 96 4.93 26.90 7.28
CA THR A 96 4.89 28.33 7.66
C THR A 96 5.14 29.21 6.44
N THR A 97 6.06 28.80 5.55
CA THR A 97 6.37 29.53 4.31
C THR A 97 5.20 29.50 3.31
N GLU A 98 4.52 28.36 3.17
CA GLU A 98 3.43 28.16 2.22
C GLU A 98 2.10 28.76 2.69
N THR A 99 1.78 28.66 3.99
CA THR A 99 0.48 29.05 4.55
C THR A 99 0.52 30.36 5.34
N GLY A 100 1.70 30.82 5.75
CA GLY A 100 1.88 31.95 6.66
C GLY A 100 1.49 31.66 8.11
N GLN A 101 1.08 30.42 8.43
CA GLN A 101 0.71 30.02 9.78
C GLN A 101 1.97 29.65 10.57
N VAL A 102 2.29 30.45 11.59
CA VAL A 102 3.44 30.20 12.48
C VAL A 102 3.05 29.20 13.57
N PHE A 103 3.87 28.16 13.74
CA PHE A 103 3.78 27.25 14.88
C PHE A 103 4.50 27.86 16.08
N THR A 104 3.80 28.00 17.21
CA THR A 104 4.42 28.39 18.49
C THR A 104 4.98 27.17 19.22
N PRO A 105 6.08 27.32 19.99
CA PRO A 105 6.67 26.21 20.76
C PRO A 105 5.71 25.57 21.76
#